data_AF-A0A7W6EIK4-F1
#
_entry.id   AF-A0A7W6EIK4-F1
#
_cell.length_a   1.000
_cell.length_b   1.000
_cell.length_c   1.000
_cell.angle_alpha   90.00
_cell.angle_beta   90.00
_cell.angle_gamma   90.00
#
_symmetry.space_group_name_H-M   'P 1'
#
loop_
_entity.id
_entity.type
_entity.pdbx_description
1 polymer ?
#
loop_
_entity_poly.entity_id
_entity_poly.type
_entity_poly.pdbx_seq_one_letter_code
_entity_poly.pdbx_strand_id
1 'polypeptide(L)'
;MTSAPRPNYWILEFEPSRPLQVEPLMGYTSSNDPYRSIRLKFPDRESAVEFAERQDWRYFVREDVAHRHAPDRWRGEERHRLYKGADAPNAFRIPSRLDRGRTDRRLRRAVDQEGSVDLSSQEQAEFDPVIEASLESFPASDPPAWTGVTIAGKK
;
A
#
# COMPACT_ATOMS: atom_id res chain seq x y z
N MET A 1 7.80 -4.58 -6.85
CA MET A 1 8.12 -5.31 -5.60
C MET A 1 6.92 -6.17 -5.26
N THR A 2 7.13 -7.45 -4.96
CA THR A 2 6.01 -8.41 -4.76
C THR A 2 5.90 -8.77 -3.27
N SER A 3 4.69 -8.78 -2.73
CA SER A 3 4.37 -9.17 -1.35
C SER A 3 4.21 -10.68 -1.15
N ALA A 4 4.41 -11.47 -2.21
CA ALA A 4 4.24 -12.90 -2.17
C ALA A 4 5.29 -13.54 -1.23
N PRO A 5 4.86 -14.48 -0.36
CA PRO A 5 5.80 -15.20 0.50
C PRO A 5 6.79 -15.95 -0.38
N ARG A 6 8.08 -15.75 -0.11
CA ARG A 6 9.15 -16.50 -0.77
C ARG A 6 9.42 -17.76 0.04
N PRO A 7 9.50 -18.93 -0.60
CA PRO A 7 9.89 -20.14 0.09
C PRO A 7 11.27 -19.97 0.73
N ASN A 8 11.40 -20.51 1.95
CA ASN A 8 12.67 -20.52 2.67
C ASN A 8 13.59 -21.54 2.02
N TYR A 9 14.73 -21.08 1.50
CA TYR A 9 15.77 -21.94 0.94
C TYR A 9 17.08 -21.68 1.66
N TRP A 10 17.87 -22.71 1.84
CA TRP A 10 19.26 -22.58 2.25
C TRP A 10 20.10 -22.19 1.05
N ILE A 11 20.97 -21.20 1.22
CA ILE A 11 21.82 -20.69 0.14
C ILE A 11 23.27 -20.90 0.54
N LEU A 12 24.03 -21.57 -0.33
CA LEU A 12 25.47 -21.67 -0.24
C LEU A 12 26.08 -20.64 -1.19
N GLU A 13 26.88 -19.74 -0.63
CA GLU A 13 27.57 -18.66 -1.34
C GLU A 13 29.05 -18.66 -0.98
N PHE A 14 29.89 -18.31 -1.95
CA PHE A 14 31.32 -18.17 -1.72
C PHE A 14 31.65 -16.79 -1.16
N GLU A 15 32.63 -16.75 -0.26
CA GLU A 15 33.18 -15.49 0.22
C GLU A 15 33.90 -14.78 -0.94
N PRO A 16 33.67 -13.47 -1.14
CA PRO A 16 34.35 -12.73 -2.20
C PRO A 16 35.85 -12.69 -1.92
N SER A 17 36.64 -13.28 -2.83
CA SER A 17 38.09 -13.32 -2.72
C SER A 17 38.77 -12.01 -3.13
N ARG A 18 38.08 -11.19 -3.94
CA ARG A 18 38.61 -9.95 -4.51
C ARG A 18 37.59 -8.81 -4.37
N PRO A 19 38.06 -7.57 -4.10
CA PRO A 19 37.18 -6.40 -4.08
C PRO A 19 36.67 -6.07 -5.49
N LEU A 20 35.56 -5.35 -5.56
CA LEU A 20 35.07 -4.80 -6.83
C LEU A 20 36.00 -3.70 -7.31
N GLN A 21 36.21 -3.63 -8.62
CA GLN A 21 37.00 -2.60 -9.27
C GLN A 21 36.09 -1.73 -10.12
N VAL A 22 36.35 -0.42 -10.13
CA VAL A 22 35.66 0.52 -11.02
C VAL A 22 36.48 0.62 -12.30
N GLU A 23 35.84 0.37 -13.43
CA GLU A 23 36.45 0.47 -14.75
C GLU A 23 36.71 1.96 -15.10
N PRO A 24 37.92 2.34 -15.58
CA PRO A 24 38.32 3.74 -15.68
C PRO A 24 37.61 4.54 -16.78
N LEU A 25 37.12 3.90 -17.84
CA LEU A 25 36.51 4.59 -18.98
C LEU A 25 35.04 4.94 -18.74
N MET A 26 34.25 3.94 -18.35
CA MET A 26 32.79 4.03 -18.22
C MET A 26 32.33 4.08 -16.75
N GLY A 27 33.20 3.76 -15.79
CA GLY A 27 32.85 3.74 -14.37
C GLY A 27 32.03 2.52 -13.95
N TYR A 28 31.98 1.46 -14.77
CA TYR A 28 31.25 0.25 -14.40
C TYR A 28 31.98 -0.57 -13.34
N THR A 29 31.21 -1.19 -12.45
CA THR A 29 31.75 -2.09 -11.45
C THR A 29 32.06 -3.44 -12.09
N SER A 30 33.35 -3.77 -12.19
CA SER A 30 33.84 -5.07 -12.64
C SER A 30 34.32 -5.91 -11.46
N SER A 31 34.27 -7.23 -11.62
CA SER A 31 34.72 -8.22 -10.64
C SER A 31 35.59 -9.25 -11.35
N ASN A 32 36.80 -9.48 -10.83
CA ASN A 32 37.73 -10.51 -11.34
C ASN A 32 37.63 -11.83 -10.55
N ASP A 33 36.57 -12.01 -9.75
CA ASP A 33 36.29 -13.23 -9.00
C ASP A 33 35.18 -14.05 -9.71
N PRO A 34 35.49 -15.27 -10.21
CA PRO A 34 34.51 -16.12 -10.89
C PRO A 34 33.50 -16.74 -9.94
N TYR A 35 33.85 -16.99 -8.67
CA TYR A 35 32.98 -17.68 -7.72
C TYR A 35 31.90 -16.76 -7.14
N ARG A 36 32.10 -15.45 -7.26
CA ARG A 36 31.20 -14.43 -6.72
C ARG A 36 29.79 -14.44 -7.31
N SER A 37 29.62 -14.95 -8.52
CA SER A 37 28.30 -15.06 -9.18
C SER A 37 27.55 -16.35 -8.80
N ILE A 38 28.22 -17.31 -8.18
CA ILE A 38 27.67 -18.65 -7.92
C ILE A 38 26.86 -18.61 -6.62
N ARG A 39 25.57 -18.94 -6.71
CA ARG A 39 24.67 -19.08 -5.56
C ARG A 39 23.88 -20.37 -5.72
N LEU A 40 24.10 -21.32 -4.84
CA LEU A 40 23.46 -22.64 -4.88
C LEU A 40 22.32 -22.67 -3.87
N LYS A 41 21.14 -23.13 -4.31
CA LYS A 41 19.93 -23.21 -3.48
C LYS A 41 19.68 -24.65 -3.08
N PHE A 42 19.44 -24.86 -1.79
CA PHE A 42 19.14 -26.14 -1.19
C PHE A 42 17.83 -26.06 -0.39
N PRO A 43 17.08 -27.18 -0.29
CA PRO A 43 15.91 -27.24 0.58
C PRO A 43 16.30 -27.27 2.06
N ASP A 44 17.33 -28.04 2.41
CA ASP A 44 17.75 -28.30 3.78
C ASP A 44 19.19 -27.86 4.04
N ARG A 45 19.51 -27.56 5.31
CA ARG A 45 20.86 -27.21 5.75
C ARG A 45 21.85 -28.37 5.55
N GLU A 46 21.40 -29.59 5.82
CA GLU A 46 22.23 -30.79 5.82
C GLU A 46 22.65 -31.13 4.39
N SER A 47 21.74 -30.99 3.43
CA SER A 47 22.06 -31.15 2.01
C SER A 47 23.12 -30.16 1.52
N ALA A 48 23.08 -28.92 2.01
CA ALA A 48 24.08 -27.91 1.66
C ALA A 48 25.47 -28.26 2.25
N VAL A 49 25.49 -28.75 3.49
CA VAL A 49 26.72 -29.18 4.17
C VAL A 49 27.33 -30.40 3.49
N GLU A 50 26.54 -31.43 3.22
CA GLU A 50 27.00 -32.64 2.53
C GLU A 50 27.56 -32.30 1.14
N PHE A 51 26.93 -31.37 0.42
CA PHE A 51 27.45 -30.91 -0.86
C PHE A 51 28.80 -30.22 -0.71
N ALA A 52 28.96 -29.34 0.28
CA ALA A 52 30.23 -28.67 0.55
C ALA A 52 31.34 -29.67 0.93
N GLU A 53 31.03 -30.67 1.74
CA GLU A 53 31.96 -31.74 2.13
C GLU A 53 32.39 -32.61 0.94
N ARG A 54 31.45 -32.99 0.06
CA ARG A 54 31.77 -33.73 -1.18
C ARG A 54 32.68 -32.97 -2.14
N GLN A 55 32.68 -31.63 -2.05
CA GLN A 55 33.55 -30.76 -2.85
C GLN A 55 34.82 -30.34 -2.10
N ASP A 56 35.04 -30.83 -0.88
CA ASP A 56 36.15 -30.47 0.00
C ASP A 56 36.26 -28.95 0.26
N TRP A 57 35.12 -28.26 0.37
CA TRP A 57 35.10 -26.83 0.67
C TRP A 57 34.97 -26.56 2.17
N ARG A 58 35.73 -25.56 2.65
CA ARG A 58 35.55 -25.03 4.02
C ARG A 58 34.29 -24.18 4.06
N TYR A 59 33.42 -24.45 5.03
CA TYR A 59 32.14 -23.76 5.17
C TYR A 59 31.94 -23.23 6.59
N PHE A 60 31.05 -22.24 6.71
CA PHE A 60 30.54 -21.74 7.98
C PHE A 60 29.01 -21.68 7.88
N VAL A 61 28.31 -22.27 8.86
CA VAL A 61 26.84 -22.25 8.88
C VAL A 61 26.38 -20.97 9.59
N ARG A 62 25.61 -20.14 8.89
CA ARG A 62 24.91 -19.00 9.48
C ARG A 62 23.44 -19.35 9.64
N GLU A 63 22.99 -19.41 10.89
CA GLU A 63 21.56 -19.53 11.19
C GLU A 63 20.88 -18.18 10.94
N ASP A 64 19.69 -18.22 10.31
CA ASP A 64 18.90 -17.01 10.13
C ASP A 64 18.40 -16.54 11.49
N VAL A 65 18.77 -15.30 11.86
CA VAL A 65 18.31 -14.71 13.11
C VAL A 65 16.84 -14.38 12.91
N ALA A 66 15.97 -15.21 13.48
CA ALA A 66 14.53 -15.03 13.40
C ALA A 66 14.20 -13.56 13.65
N HIS A 67 13.76 -12.87 12.59
CA HIS A 67 13.42 -11.47 12.68
C HIS A 67 12.24 -11.38 13.63
N ARG A 68 12.49 -10.93 14.86
CA ARG A 68 11.42 -10.67 15.82
C ARG A 68 10.54 -9.61 15.17
N HIS A 69 9.35 -10.01 14.75
CA HIS A 69 8.33 -9.06 14.34
C HIS A 69 8.13 -8.12 15.52
N ALA A 70 8.52 -6.86 15.34
CA ALA A 70 8.22 -5.83 16.31
C ALA A 70 6.70 -5.87 16.54
N PRO A 71 6.22 -5.83 17.79
CA PRO A 71 4.80 -5.79 18.04
C PRO A 71 4.22 -4.60 17.26
N ASP A 72 3.20 -4.86 16.43
CA ASP A 72 2.50 -3.83 15.69
C ASP A 72 1.99 -2.79 16.68
N ARG A 73 2.61 -1.61 16.73
CA ARG A 73 2.18 -0.51 17.60
C ARG A 73 0.77 -0.02 17.28
N TRP A 74 0.29 -0.31 16.07
CA TRP A 74 -1.04 -0.02 15.56
C TRP A 74 -2.04 -1.17 15.73
N ARG A 75 -1.61 -2.32 16.24
CA ARG A 75 -2.52 -3.33 16.78
C ARG A 75 -2.96 -2.82 18.14
N GLY A 76 -3.83 -1.83 18.12
CA GLY A 76 -4.29 -1.14 19.30
C GLY A 76 -4.84 -2.14 20.33
N GLU A 77 -4.42 -1.98 21.59
CA GLU A 77 -5.17 -2.46 22.75
C GLU A 77 -6.50 -1.69 22.93
N GLU A 78 -6.91 -0.89 21.94
CA GLU A 78 -8.21 -0.24 21.95
C GLU A 78 -9.30 -1.29 21.78
N ARG A 79 -9.68 -1.84 22.93
CA ARG A 79 -11.00 -2.37 23.20
C ARG A 79 -11.98 -1.21 22.96
N HIS A 80 -12.27 -0.92 21.70
CA HIS A 80 -13.44 -0.15 21.33
C HIS A 80 -14.63 -0.95 21.88
N ARG A 81 -15.05 -0.63 23.11
CA ARG A 81 -16.39 -0.96 23.58
C ARG A 81 -17.31 -0.18 22.65
N LEU A 82 -17.71 -0.83 21.56
CA LEU A 82 -18.73 -0.32 20.68
C LEU A 82 -20.01 -0.24 21.51
N TYR A 83 -20.29 0.96 22.02
CA TYR A 83 -21.50 1.22 22.78
C TYR A 83 -22.66 1.31 21.80
N LYS A 84 -23.65 0.42 21.94
CA LYS A 84 -24.92 0.57 21.23
C LYS A 84 -25.70 1.69 21.90
N GLY A 85 -25.68 2.88 21.31
CA GLY A 85 -26.59 4.02 21.57
C GLY A 85 -26.93 4.35 23.03
N ALA A 86 -27.75 3.52 23.67
CA ALA A 86 -28.19 3.64 25.06
C ALA A 86 -27.14 3.22 26.11
N ASP A 87 -26.15 2.40 25.74
CA ASP A 87 -25.19 1.85 26.71
C ASP A 87 -23.96 2.76 26.90
N ALA A 88 -23.82 3.82 26.09
CA ALA A 88 -22.69 4.73 26.17
C ALA A 88 -22.65 5.46 27.52
N PRO A 89 -21.46 5.64 28.14
CA PRO A 89 -21.36 6.42 29.36
C PRO A 89 -21.89 7.84 29.07
N ASN A 90 -22.79 8.31 29.93
CA ASN A 90 -23.53 9.58 29.80
C ASN A 90 -24.64 9.61 28.74
N ALA A 91 -25.08 8.47 28.18
CA ALA A 91 -26.30 8.42 27.38
C ALA A 91 -27.54 8.58 28.27
N PHE A 92 -28.33 9.63 28.03
CA PHE A 92 -29.64 9.83 28.66
C PHE A 92 -30.75 9.53 27.65
N ARG A 93 -31.77 8.75 28.07
CA ARG A 93 -32.93 8.46 27.22
C ARG A 93 -33.86 9.68 27.21
N ILE A 94 -34.07 10.26 26.04
CA ILE A 94 -35.11 11.28 25.85
C ILE A 94 -36.48 10.58 25.96
N PRO A 95 -37.32 10.91 26.97
CA PRO A 95 -38.64 10.31 27.09
C PRO A 95 -39.52 10.77 25.93
N SER A 96 -40.08 9.82 25.16
CA SER A 96 -40.95 10.09 24.00
C SER A 96 -42.37 10.56 24.36
N ARG A 97 -42.63 10.90 25.63
CA ARG A 97 -43.92 11.44 26.07
C ARG A 97 -43.70 12.79 26.71
N LEU A 98 -43.74 13.81 25.87
CA LEU A 98 -44.14 15.13 26.32
C LEU A 98 -45.62 15.03 26.71
N ASP A 99 -45.89 15.44 27.93
CA ASP A 99 -47.22 15.67 28.44
C ASP A 99 -48.00 16.60 27.49
N ARG A 100 -49.32 16.40 27.43
CA ARG A 100 -50.25 17.06 26.51
C ARG A 100 -50.27 18.57 26.76
N GLY A 101 -49.40 19.30 26.05
CA GLY A 101 -49.39 20.76 25.99
C GLY A 101 -49.27 21.21 24.55
N ARG A 102 -50.41 21.51 23.93
CA ARG A 102 -50.61 22.09 22.59
C ARG A 102 -49.42 22.93 22.09
N THR A 103 -48.75 22.46 21.05
CA THR A 103 -48.04 23.34 20.10
C THR A 103 -48.63 23.12 18.71
N ASP A 104 -49.44 24.09 18.25
CA ASP A 104 -49.95 24.19 16.89
C ASP A 104 -48.81 24.54 15.92
N ARG A 105 -47.86 23.63 15.73
CA ARG A 105 -46.88 23.72 14.64
C ARG A 105 -47.13 22.59 13.66
N ARG A 106 -47.90 22.91 12.61
CA ARG A 106 -48.02 22.07 11.42
C ARG A 106 -46.65 22.04 10.74
N LEU A 107 -45.89 20.97 10.94
CA LEU A 107 -44.69 20.70 10.14
C LEU A 107 -45.14 20.53 8.69
N ARG A 108 -44.71 21.45 7.81
CA ARG A 108 -44.92 21.31 6.36
C ARG A 108 -43.85 20.38 5.80
N ARG A 109 -44.25 19.44 4.94
CA ARG A 109 -43.35 18.58 4.17
C ARG A 109 -42.58 19.46 3.20
N ALA A 110 -41.26 19.28 3.10
CA ALA A 110 -40.39 20.14 2.29
C ALA A 110 -40.68 20.11 0.77
N VAL A 111 -41.49 19.14 0.31
CA VAL A 111 -41.88 18.97 -1.10
C VAL A 111 -42.94 19.99 -1.56
N ASP A 112 -43.61 20.68 -0.63
CA ASP A 112 -44.73 21.60 -0.96
C ASP A 112 -44.30 23.08 -1.07
N GLN A 113 -43.00 23.38 -1.25
CA GLN A 113 -42.53 24.76 -1.45
C GLN A 113 -42.42 25.08 -2.96
N GLU A 114 -43.12 26.13 -3.39
CA GLU A 114 -43.00 26.66 -4.75
C GLU A 114 -41.53 27.05 -5.03
N GLY A 115 -40.87 26.29 -5.91
CA GLY A 115 -39.45 26.46 -6.24
C GLY A 115 -38.57 25.23 -5.95
N SER A 116 -39.07 24.18 -5.29
CA SER A 116 -38.33 22.92 -5.18
C SER A 116 -38.46 22.10 -6.47
N VAL A 117 -37.33 21.81 -7.12
CA VAL A 117 -37.25 20.94 -8.30
C VAL A 117 -36.85 19.53 -7.87
N ASP A 118 -37.68 18.53 -8.16
CA ASP A 118 -37.34 17.11 -7.99
C ASP A 118 -36.35 16.69 -9.09
N LEU A 119 -35.07 16.54 -8.71
CA LEU A 119 -33.99 16.12 -9.61
C LEU A 119 -34.05 14.62 -9.94
N SER A 120 -34.92 13.85 -9.30
CA SER A 120 -35.14 12.42 -9.61
C SER A 120 -35.73 12.19 -11.01
N SER A 121 -36.22 13.25 -11.65
CA SER A 121 -36.94 13.22 -12.91
C SER A 121 -36.20 13.89 -14.06
N GLN A 122 -34.95 14.37 -13.86
CA GLN A 122 -34.14 14.78 -14.99
C GLN A 122 -33.88 13.54 -15.83
N GLU A 123 -34.54 13.52 -16.98
CA GLU A 123 -34.42 12.52 -18.03
C GLU A 123 -32.98 12.05 -18.13
N GLN A 124 -32.81 10.73 -18.06
CA GLN A 124 -31.68 10.05 -18.66
C GLN A 124 -31.69 10.40 -20.15
N ALA A 125 -31.17 11.60 -20.48
CA ALA A 125 -30.58 11.82 -21.78
C ALA A 125 -29.57 10.69 -21.92
N GLU A 126 -29.80 9.86 -22.93
CA GLU A 126 -29.11 8.62 -23.24
C GLU A 126 -27.61 8.86 -23.33
N PHE A 127 -26.96 8.83 -22.16
CA PHE A 127 -25.55 9.10 -22.00
C PHE A 127 -24.85 7.79 -22.29
N ASP A 128 -24.48 7.58 -23.55
CA ASP A 128 -23.65 6.45 -23.95
C ASP A 128 -22.18 6.78 -23.62
N PRO A 129 -21.62 6.21 -22.54
CA PRO A 129 -20.27 6.52 -22.11
C PRO A 129 -19.21 6.15 -23.15
N VAL A 130 -19.53 5.28 -24.12
CA VAL A 130 -18.61 4.84 -25.17
C VAL A 130 -18.54 5.84 -26.33
N ILE A 131 -19.66 6.51 -26.65
CA ILE A 131 -19.74 7.48 -27.74
C ILE A 131 -19.05 8.79 -27.36
N GLU A 132 -19.19 9.22 -26.10
CA GLU A 132 -18.58 10.47 -25.61
C GLU A 132 -17.05 10.35 -25.49
N ALA A 133 -16.55 9.21 -24.99
CA ALA A 133 -15.11 8.92 -24.90
C ALA A 133 -14.42 8.85 -26.27
N SER A 134 -15.19 8.64 -27.35
CA SER A 134 -14.67 8.62 -28.73
C SER A 134 -14.54 10.03 -29.33
N LEU A 135 -15.27 11.01 -28.79
CA LEU A 135 -15.20 12.43 -29.18
C LEU A 135 -14.19 13.21 -28.33
N GLU A 136 -13.91 12.76 -27.10
CA GLU A 136 -12.72 13.17 -26.34
C GLU A 136 -11.47 12.51 -26.93
N SER A 137 -11.08 12.99 -28.11
CA SER A 137 -9.75 12.76 -28.64
C SER A 137 -8.75 13.45 -27.72
N PHE A 138 -8.26 12.71 -26.71
CA PHE A 138 -7.19 13.17 -25.83
C PHE A 138 -5.99 13.59 -26.69
N PRO A 139 -5.58 14.88 -26.70
CA PRO A 139 -4.29 15.23 -27.27
C PRO A 139 -3.24 14.62 -26.35
N ALA A 140 -2.74 13.44 -26.71
CA ALA A 140 -1.65 12.76 -26.02
C ALA A 140 -0.32 13.51 -26.24
N SER A 141 -0.25 14.78 -25.83
CA SER A 141 0.91 15.64 -26.01
C SER A 141 0.93 16.87 -25.11
N ASP A 142 0.23 16.88 -23.98
CA ASP A 142 0.61 17.80 -22.90
C ASP A 142 1.60 17.07 -21.98
N PRO A 143 2.89 17.49 -21.94
CA PRO A 143 3.83 16.92 -20.98
C PRO A 143 3.34 17.20 -19.55
N PRO A 144 3.64 16.32 -18.57
CA PRO A 144 3.13 16.47 -17.22
C PRO A 144 3.54 17.82 -16.63
N ALA A 145 2.56 18.57 -16.13
CA ALA A 145 2.69 19.94 -15.60
C ALA A 145 3.52 20.06 -14.30
N TRP A 146 4.37 19.09 -13.96
CA TRP A 146 5.22 19.10 -12.75
C TRP A 146 6.65 19.60 -12.97
N THR A 147 6.99 20.26 -14.09
CA THR A 147 8.29 20.95 -14.14
C THR A 147 8.21 22.30 -13.42
N GLY A 148 8.16 22.24 -12.09
CA GLY A 148 8.43 23.37 -11.23
C GLY A 148 9.90 23.79 -11.35
N VAL A 149 10.18 24.78 -12.19
CA VAL A 149 11.47 25.50 -12.19
C VAL A 149 11.18 26.99 -12.16
N THR A 150 11.10 27.55 -10.95
CA THR A 150 11.26 28.99 -10.75
C THR A 150 12.75 29.30 -10.77
N ILE A 151 13.26 29.82 -11.90
CA ILE A 151 14.53 30.55 -11.89
C ILE A 151 14.25 32.00 -11.53
N ALA A 152 14.48 32.34 -10.27
CA ALA A 152 14.57 33.71 -9.81
C ALA A 152 15.75 34.41 -10.51
N GLY A 153 15.48 35.45 -11.29
CA GLY A 153 16.47 36.30 -11.94
C GLY A 153 16.15 37.77 -11.69
N LYS A 154 16.91 38.39 -10.80
CA LYS A 154 16.82 39.79 -10.36
C LYS A 154 17.50 40.72 -11.37
N LYS A 155 16.85 41.84 -11.74
CA LYS A 155 17.45 43.19 -11.71
C LYS A 155 16.40 44.27 -11.86
#